data_AF-A0A5F2I1E4-F1
#
_entry.id   AF-A0A5F2I1E4-F1
#
_cell.length_a   1.000
_cell.length_b   1.000
_cell.length_c   1.000
_cell.angle_alpha   90.00
_cell.angle_beta   90.00
_cell.angle_gamma   90.00
#
_symmetry.space_group_name_H-M   'P 1'
#
loop_
_entity.id
_entity.type
_entity.pdbx_description
1 polymer ?
#
loop_
_entity_poly.entity_id
_entity_poly.type
_entity_poly.pdbx_seq_one_letter_code
_entity_poly.pdbx_strand_id
1 'polypeptide(L)'
;ALVLVTILGPGLFNAMLAIALVLQPHFARLVRAAVMAEKSREYVVAAKVAGAGHLRLMLATILPNCLAPLIVQGTLSFSNAILEAAALGFLGLGAQPPTPEWGTMLASAREFILRAWWVVT
;
A
#
# COMPACT_ATOMS: atom_id res chain seq x y z
N ALA A 1 -10.41 -4.03 2.74
CA ALA A 1 -10.59 -4.69 1.43
C ALA A 1 -11.77 -5.68 1.34
N LEU A 2 -12.13 -6.42 2.41
CA LEU A 2 -13.11 -7.54 2.37
C LEU A 2 -14.40 -7.27 1.57
N VAL A 3 -15.15 -6.21 1.91
CA VAL A 3 -16.43 -5.86 1.26
C VAL A 3 -16.28 -5.60 -0.24
N LEU A 4 -15.16 -4.97 -0.66
CA LEU A 4 -14.89 -4.70 -2.07
C LEU A 4 -14.60 -5.99 -2.83
N VAL A 5 -13.80 -6.89 -2.26
CA VAL A 5 -13.47 -8.18 -2.89
C VAL A 5 -14.70 -9.09 -2.98
N THR A 6 -15.59 -9.06 -1.98
CA THR A 6 -16.85 -9.84 -2.05
C THR A 6 -17.78 -9.35 -3.15
N ILE A 7 -17.72 -8.06 -3.53
CA ILE A 7 -18.50 -7.50 -4.64
C ILE A 7 -17.82 -7.77 -6.00
N LEU A 8 -16.49 -7.59 -6.06
CA LEU A 8 -15.69 -7.76 -7.28
C LEU A 8 -15.50 -9.23 -7.69
N GLY A 9 -15.70 -10.15 -6.75
CA GLY A 9 -15.45 -11.57 -6.91
C GLY A 9 -14.00 -11.96 -6.54
N PRO A 10 -13.79 -13.23 -6.16
CA PRO A 10 -12.49 -13.73 -5.71
C PRO A 10 -11.44 -13.68 -6.83
N GLY A 11 -10.20 -13.35 -6.47
CA GLY A 11 -9.08 -13.31 -7.40
C GLY A 11 -7.97 -12.37 -6.96
N LEU A 12 -6.71 -12.70 -7.30
CA LEU A 12 -5.53 -11.94 -6.89
C LEU A 12 -5.59 -10.48 -7.36
N PHE A 13 -5.95 -10.25 -8.62
CA PHE A 13 -6.03 -8.90 -9.19
C PHE A 13 -7.11 -8.06 -8.49
N ASN A 14 -8.30 -8.63 -8.27
CA ASN A 14 -9.41 -7.95 -7.59
C ASN A 14 -9.06 -7.64 -6.13
N ALA A 15 -8.39 -8.56 -5.44
CA ALA A 15 -7.87 -8.36 -4.09
C ALA A 15 -6.85 -7.22 -4.05
N MET A 16 -5.87 -7.20 -4.96
CA MET A 16 -4.88 -6.12 -5.04
C MET A 16 -5.54 -4.77 -5.35
N LEU A 17 -6.52 -4.73 -6.26
CA LEU A 17 -7.23 -3.51 -6.60
C LEU A 17 -8.05 -2.98 -5.42
N ALA A 18 -8.73 -3.87 -4.69
CA ALA A 18 -9.48 -3.52 -3.49
C ALA A 18 -8.57 -2.98 -2.38
N ILE A 19 -7.40 -3.59 -2.15
CA ILE A 19 -6.42 -3.12 -1.17
C ILE A 19 -5.88 -1.74 -1.59
N ALA A 20 -5.50 -1.57 -2.86
CA ALA A 20 -4.98 -0.31 -3.37
C ALA A 20 -5.97 0.85 -3.18
N LEU A 21 -7.25 0.62 -3.51
CA LEU A 21 -8.31 1.63 -3.33
C LEU A 21 -8.55 1.99 -1.86
N VAL A 22 -8.43 1.03 -0.95
CA VAL A 22 -8.59 1.26 0.49
C VAL A 22 -7.43 2.06 1.07
N LEU A 23 -6.20 1.84 0.61
CA LEU A 23 -5.00 2.52 1.10
C LEU A 23 -4.78 3.92 0.46
N GLN A 24 -5.32 4.16 -0.74
CA GLN A 24 -5.19 5.41 -1.50
C GLN A 24 -5.49 6.69 -0.69
N PRO A 25 -6.57 6.80 0.10
CA PRO A 25 -6.94 8.06 0.77
C PRO A 25 -5.96 8.46 1.87
N HIS A 26 -5.36 7.48 2.54
CA HIS A 26 -4.37 7.72 3.59
C HIS A 26 -3.08 8.27 2.99
N PHE A 27 -2.60 7.65 1.90
CA PHE A 27 -1.43 8.12 1.18
C PHE A 27 -1.64 9.54 0.62
N ALA A 28 -2.79 9.81 -0.02
CA ALA A 28 -3.11 11.14 -0.56
C ALA A 28 -3.15 12.22 0.52
N ARG A 29 -3.71 11.91 1.69
CA ARG A 29 -3.76 12.83 2.83
C ARG A 29 -2.38 13.18 3.37
N LEU A 30 -1.51 12.17 3.49
CA LEU A 30 -0.13 12.34 3.95
C LEU A 30 0.68 13.21 2.97
N VAL A 31 0.61 12.92 1.67
CA VAL A 31 1.29 13.71 0.64
C VAL A 31 0.82 15.16 0.67
N ARG A 32 -0.49 15.39 0.76
CA ARG A 32 -1.04 16.75 0.86
C ARG A 32 -0.52 17.47 2.10
N ALA A 33 -0.47 16.80 3.25
CA ALA A 33 0.04 17.39 4.49
C ALA A 33 1.53 17.77 4.37
N ALA A 34 2.35 16.85 3.84
CA ALA A 34 3.78 17.10 3.63
C ALA A 34 4.02 18.27 2.66
N VAL A 35 3.32 18.30 1.53
CA VAL A 35 3.42 19.40 0.56
C VAL A 35 3.00 20.74 1.16
N MET A 36 1.92 20.78 1.95
CA MET A 36 1.47 22.01 2.59
C MET A 36 2.46 22.53 3.62
N ALA A 37 3.10 21.63 4.37
CA ALA A 37 4.16 22.00 5.33
C ALA A 37 5.41 22.54 4.63
N GLU A 38 5.79 21.95 3.49
CA GLU A 38 6.99 22.35 2.77
C GLU A 38 6.81 23.64 1.97
N LYS A 39 5.62 23.84 1.39
CA LYS A 39 5.31 24.99 0.54
C LYS A 39 5.44 26.34 1.25
N SER A 40 5.28 26.39 2.57
CA SER A 40 5.41 27.61 3.38
C SER A 40 6.85 27.92 3.82
N ARG A 41 7.85 27.12 3.44
CA ARG A 41 9.24 27.35 3.82
C ARG A 41 9.90 28.45 2.98
N GLU A 42 10.84 29.16 3.60
CA GLU A 42 11.55 30.30 3.00
C GLU A 42 12.31 29.92 1.72
N TYR A 43 12.91 28.73 1.66
CA TYR A 43 13.62 28.27 0.47
C TYR A 43 12.69 28.06 -0.74
N VAL A 44 11.41 27.71 -0.50
CA VAL A 44 10.40 27.59 -1.56
C VAL A 44 9.98 28.96 -2.06
N VAL A 45 9.85 29.94 -1.16
CA VAL A 45 9.57 31.33 -1.51
C VAL A 45 10.73 31.92 -2.32
N ALA A 46 11.97 31.70 -1.90
CA ALA A 46 13.16 32.12 -2.62
C ALA A 46 13.25 31.50 -4.03
N ALA A 47 13.00 30.20 -4.16
CA ALA A 47 12.96 29.52 -5.46
C ALA A 47 11.88 30.11 -6.39
N LYS A 48 10.72 30.48 -5.84
CA LYS A 48 9.64 31.13 -6.61
C LYS A 48 10.05 32.52 -7.09
N VAL A 49 10.69 33.33 -6.23
CA VAL A 49 11.20 34.66 -6.60
C VAL A 49 12.33 34.57 -7.62
N ALA A 50 13.14 33.51 -7.57
CA ALA A 50 14.17 33.19 -8.57
C ALA A 50 13.62 32.74 -9.94
N GLY A 51 12.29 32.74 -10.13
CA GLY A 51 11.66 32.41 -11.41
C GLY A 51 11.43 30.91 -11.65
N ALA A 52 11.47 30.06 -10.62
CA ALA A 52 11.14 28.65 -10.77
C ALA A 52 9.66 28.47 -11.15
N GLY A 53 9.40 27.90 -12.33
CA GLY A 53 8.05 27.50 -12.74
C GLY A 53 7.47 26.43 -11.81
N HIS A 54 6.13 26.30 -11.79
CA HIS A 54 5.40 25.39 -10.89
C HIS A 54 5.92 23.94 -10.92
N LEU A 55 6.20 23.41 -12.11
CA LEU A 55 6.66 22.03 -12.28
C LEU A 55 8.06 21.82 -11.69
N ARG A 56 8.97 22.78 -11.93
CA ARG A 56 10.33 22.76 -11.38
C ARG A 56 10.32 22.88 -9.86
N LEU A 57 9.49 23.77 -9.33
CA LEU A 57 9.34 23.97 -7.88
C LEU A 57 8.77 22.72 -7.20
N MET A 58 7.81 22.05 -7.82
CA MET A 58 7.26 20.79 -7.30
C MET A 58 8.29 19.65 -7.34
N LEU A 59 8.92 19.39 -8.50
CA LEU A 59 9.76 18.20 -8.68
C LEU A 59 11.18 18.35 -8.11
N ALA A 60 11.78 19.55 -8.17
CA ALA A 60 13.16 19.76 -7.74
C ALA A 60 13.27 20.31 -6.31
N THR A 61 12.20 20.90 -5.75
CA THR A 61 12.25 21.58 -4.46
C THR A 61 11.35 20.93 -3.43
N ILE A 62 10.06 20.69 -3.73
CA ILE A 62 9.11 20.15 -2.75
C ILE A 62 9.19 18.63 -2.66
N LEU A 63 9.10 17.93 -3.80
CA LEU A 63 9.03 16.47 -3.85
C LEU A 63 10.20 15.80 -3.14
N PRO A 64 11.48 16.18 -3.36
CA PRO A 64 12.62 15.54 -2.70
C PRO A 64 12.58 15.69 -1.17
N ASN A 65 12.10 16.82 -0.66
CA ASN A 65 11.98 17.07 0.78
C ASN A 65 10.80 16.31 1.41
N CYS A 66 9.76 16.04 0.64
CA CYS A 66 8.63 15.21 1.08
C CYS A 66 8.90 13.69 0.99
N LEU A 67 10.02 13.24 0.39
CA LEU A 67 10.30 11.81 0.19
C LEU A 67 10.47 11.04 1.50
N ALA A 68 11.04 11.65 2.54
CA ALA A 68 11.27 10.99 3.82
C ALA A 68 9.97 10.43 4.46
N PRO A 69 8.92 11.24 4.71
CA PRO A 69 7.66 10.71 5.23
C PRO A 69 6.93 9.79 4.23
N LEU A 70 7.09 10.03 2.93
CA LEU A 70 6.54 9.20 1.86
C LEU A 70 7.08 7.77 1.89
N ILE A 71 8.40 7.60 2.07
CA ILE A 71 9.05 6.30 2.13
C ILE A 71 8.60 5.54 3.38
N VAL A 72 8.59 6.19 4.54
CA VAL A 72 8.13 5.57 5.79
C VAL A 72 6.69 5.09 5.66
N GLN A 73 5.81 5.95 5.15
CA GLN A 73 4.41 5.58 4.92
C GLN A 73 4.28 4.48 3.86
N GLY A 74 5.08 4.50 2.81
CA GLY A 74 5.12 3.45 1.79
C GLY A 74 5.42 2.08 2.39
N THR A 75 6.44 1.98 3.23
CA THR A 75 6.83 0.75 3.92
C THR A 75 5.71 0.23 4.83
N LEU A 76 5.09 1.11 5.62
CA LEU A 76 3.96 0.73 6.49
C LEU A 76 2.74 0.26 5.67
N SER A 77 2.45 0.94 4.55
CA SER A 77 1.33 0.59 3.69
C SER A 77 1.56 -0.75 3.00
N PHE A 78 2.80 -1.02 2.59
CA PHE A 78 3.20 -2.30 2.01
C PHE A 78 3.05 -3.46 3.01
N SER A 79 3.48 -3.25 4.26
CA SER A 79 3.29 -4.24 5.33
C SER A 79 1.81 -4.56 5.57
N ASN A 80 0.95 -3.54 5.63
CA ASN A 80 -0.50 -3.73 5.75
C ASN A 80 -1.10 -4.45 4.52
N ALA A 81 -0.66 -4.10 3.31
CA ALA A 81 -1.15 -4.73 2.09
C ALA A 81 -0.85 -6.24 2.07
N ILE A 82 0.34 -6.67 2.52
CA ILE A 82 0.68 -8.10 2.66
C ILE A 82 -0.25 -8.79 3.66
N LEU A 83 -0.49 -8.17 4.82
CA LEU A 83 -1.37 -8.75 5.83
C LEU A 83 -2.81 -8.89 5.32
N GLU A 84 -3.32 -7.87 4.61
CA GLU A 84 -4.64 -7.92 3.99
C GLU A 84 -4.73 -8.99 2.88
N ALA A 85 -3.69 -9.12 2.05
CA ALA A 85 -3.63 -10.13 1.00
C ALA A 85 -3.65 -11.55 1.58
N ALA A 86 -2.81 -11.81 2.60
CA ALA A 86 -2.76 -13.11 3.27
C ALA A 86 -4.09 -13.43 3.99
N ALA A 87 -4.73 -12.44 4.62
CA ALA A 87 -6.04 -12.62 5.23
C ALA A 87 -7.13 -12.96 4.20
N LEU A 88 -7.14 -12.29 3.04
CA LEU A 88 -8.07 -12.60 1.94
C LEU A 88 -7.79 -13.98 1.34
N GLY A 89 -6.51 -14.35 1.17
CA GLY A 89 -6.08 -15.68 0.76
C GLY A 89 -6.55 -16.76 1.71
N PHE A 90 -6.39 -16.54 3.02
CA PHE A 90 -6.87 -17.45 4.07
C PHE A 90 -8.40 -17.63 4.03
N LEU A 91 -9.15 -16.57 3.69
CA LEU A 91 -10.60 -16.61 3.53
C LEU A 91 -11.06 -17.18 2.17
N GLY A 92 -10.14 -17.63 1.30
CA GLY A 92 -10.45 -18.16 -0.03
C GLY A 92 -10.85 -17.09 -1.06
N LEU A 93 -10.73 -15.81 -0.70
CA LEU A 93 -11.04 -14.66 -1.57
C LEU A 93 -9.82 -14.12 -2.32
N GLY A 94 -8.64 -14.68 -2.03
CA GLY A 94 -7.37 -14.34 -2.68
C GLY A 94 -7.16 -15.04 -4.02
N ALA A 95 -5.89 -15.32 -4.34
CA ALA A 95 -5.53 -16.01 -5.57
C ALA A 95 -6.17 -17.41 -5.64
N GLN A 96 -6.68 -17.79 -6.80
CA GLN A 96 -7.29 -19.10 -7.01
C GLN A 96 -6.25 -20.07 -7.60
N PRO A 97 -6.36 -21.38 -7.38
CA PRO A 97 -5.52 -22.37 -8.06
C PRO A 97 -5.57 -22.13 -9.59
N PRO A 98 -4.45 -22.16 -10.34
CA PRO A 98 -3.12 -22.70 -10.03
C PRO A 98 -2.09 -21.70 -9.49
N THR A 99 -2.44 -20.44 -9.23
CA THR A 99 -1.45 -19.45 -8.75
C THR A 99 -1.13 -19.66 -7.27
N PRO A 100 0.15 -19.84 -6.88
CA PRO A 100 0.53 -20.03 -5.49
C PRO A 100 0.36 -18.73 -4.69
N GLU A 101 -0.25 -18.81 -3.51
CA GLU A 101 -0.48 -17.67 -2.62
C GLU A 101 -0.36 -18.11 -1.15
N TRP A 102 0.36 -17.33 -0.34
CA TRP A 102 0.75 -17.73 1.02
C TRP A 102 -0.43 -17.90 1.99
N GLY A 103 -1.49 -17.10 1.86
CA GLY A 103 -2.70 -17.21 2.69
C GLY A 103 -3.49 -18.50 2.45
N THR A 104 -3.65 -18.91 1.18
CA THR A 104 -4.31 -20.18 0.80
C THR A 104 -3.48 -21.39 1.21
N MET A 105 -2.15 -21.31 1.09
CA MET A 105 -1.24 -22.34 1.59
C MET A 105 -1.38 -22.51 3.12
N LEU A 106 -1.39 -21.41 3.87
CA LEU A 106 -1.61 -21.45 5.32
C LEU A 106 -2.99 -22.01 5.69
N ALA A 107 -4.04 -21.66 4.94
CA ALA A 107 -5.38 -22.21 5.14
C ALA A 107 -5.43 -23.73 4.93
N SER A 108 -4.76 -24.24 3.89
CA SER A 108 -4.66 -25.69 3.62
C SER A 108 -3.84 -26.44 4.68
N ALA A 109 -2.81 -25.81 5.25
CA ALA A 109 -1.99 -26.40 6.31
C ALA A 109 -2.74 -26.52 7.65
N ARG A 110 -3.83 -25.76 7.86
CA ARG A 110 -4.66 -25.79 9.08
C ARG A 110 -5.19 -27.19 9.39
N GLU A 111 -5.60 -27.96 8.39
CA GLU A 111 -6.12 -29.32 8.58
C GLU A 111 -5.05 -30.31 9.06
N PHE A 112 -3.77 -29.98 8.85
CA PHE A 112 -2.63 -30.79 9.23
C PHE A 112 -1.94 -30.34 10.52
N ILE A 113 -2.43 -29.28 11.18
CA ILE A 113 -1.85 -28.73 12.44
C ILE A 113 -1.67 -29.82 13.51
N LEU A 114 -2.60 -30.76 13.61
CA LEU A 114 -2.58 -31.83 14.62
C LEU A 114 -1.85 -33.12 14.16
N ARG A 115 -1.51 -33.25 12.88
CA ARG A 115 -0.91 -34.47 12.29
C ARG A 115 0.49 -34.28 11.72
N ALA A 116 0.80 -33.11 11.18
CA ALA A 116 2.07 -32.80 10.50
C ALA A 116 2.43 -31.32 10.71
N TRP A 117 2.82 -30.98 11.93
CA TRP A 117 3.10 -29.60 12.38
C TRP A 117 4.17 -28.86 11.56
N TRP A 118 5.10 -29.57 10.91
CA TRP A 118 6.15 -28.98 10.04
C TRP A 118 5.64 -28.45 8.71
N VAL A 119 4.39 -28.72 8.33
CA VAL A 119 3.75 -28.17 7.11
C VAL A 119 3.26 -26.73 7.34
N VAL A 120 3.27 -26.27 8.60
CA VAL A 120 2.72 -24.97 9.04
C VAL A 120 3.82 -23.90 9.23
N THR A 121 5.10 -24.31 9.27
CA THR A 121 6.28 -23.41 9.35
C THR A 121 6.78 -23.01 7.97
#